data_AF-A0A7K4DBJ2-F1
#
_entry.id   AF-A0A7K4DBJ2-F1
#
_cell.length_a   1.000
_cell.length_b   1.000
_cell.length_c   1.000
_cell.angle_alpha   90.00
_cell.angle_beta   90.00
_cell.angle_gamma   90.00
#
_symmetry.space_group_name_H-M   'P 1'
#
loop_
_entity.id
_entity.type
_entity.pdbx_description
1 polymer ?
#
loop_
_entity_poly.entity_id
_entity_poly.type
_entity_poly.pdbx_seq_one_letter_code
_entity_poly.pdbx_strand_id
1 'polypeptide(L)'
;MRERFLRRVALKSRREENPDIISPTLMRIIRYQIAQHEPRFGWEAEGKAGPLSASPLGLYRRMELEYDLEKVKLLPPILPGKIIAVGRNYPLHAQEQSVEIPEIPIIFLKPLSSVIGPGDAIQLPPQSQHVEH
;
A
#
# COMPACT_ATOMS: atom_id res chain seq x y z
N MET A 1 -4.69 -3.39 -38.33
CA MET A 1 -5.29 -3.07 -37.03
C MET A 1 -4.32 -3.20 -35.83
N ARG A 2 -2.99 -3.32 -36.05
CA ARG A 2 -1.96 -3.45 -34.99
C ARG A 2 -1.10 -2.19 -34.75
N GLU A 3 -1.22 -1.16 -35.59
CA GLU A 3 -0.38 0.05 -35.48
C GLU A 3 -0.92 1.14 -34.55
N ARG A 4 -2.20 1.09 -34.15
CA ARG A 4 -2.78 2.13 -33.27
C ARG A 4 -2.52 1.91 -31.78
N PHE A 5 -2.02 0.73 -31.38
CA PHE A 5 -1.72 0.42 -29.99
C PHE A 5 -0.30 0.86 -29.58
N LEU A 6 0.63 0.87 -30.53
CA LEU A 6 2.04 1.23 -30.30
C LEU A 6 2.26 2.75 -30.14
N ARG A 7 1.35 3.60 -30.63
CA ARG A 7 1.43 5.06 -30.42
C ARG A 7 0.98 5.53 -29.04
N ARG A 8 0.35 4.67 -28.22
CA ARG A 8 -0.05 5.03 -26.84
C ARG A 8 0.99 4.68 -25.78
N VAL A 9 1.94 3.79 -26.10
CA VAL A 9 3.05 3.42 -25.21
C VAL A 9 4.30 4.30 -25.45
N ALA A 10 4.39 4.96 -26.60
CA ALA A 10 5.41 5.96 -26.93
C ALA A 10 5.06 7.40 -26.44
N LEU A 11 4.30 7.51 -25.34
CA LEU A 11 3.97 8.79 -24.67
C LEU A 11 4.51 8.81 -23.23
N LYS A 12 5.65 8.15 -23.02
CA LYS A 12 6.37 8.10 -21.75
C LYS A 12 7.82 8.59 -21.94
N SER A 13 8.00 9.83 -22.39
CA SER A 13 9.31 10.51 -22.33
C SER A 13 9.28 12.03 -22.30
N ARG A 14 8.16 12.66 -21.93
CA ARG A 14 8.15 14.05 -21.46
C ARG A 14 7.38 14.11 -20.15
N ARG A 15 8.09 13.86 -19.05
CA ARG A 15 7.77 14.57 -17.81
C ARG A 15 8.18 16.00 -18.07
N GLU A 16 7.25 16.81 -18.57
CA GLU A 16 7.32 18.23 -18.32
C GLU A 16 7.29 18.36 -16.80
N GLU A 17 8.45 18.70 -16.23
CA GLU A 17 8.55 19.18 -14.86
C GLU A 17 7.65 20.41 -14.80
N ASN A 18 6.46 20.24 -14.22
CA ASN A 18 5.57 21.35 -13.96
C ASN A 18 6.06 22.03 -12.66
N PRO A 19 6.65 23.23 -12.75
CA PRO A 19 7.20 23.94 -11.58
C PRO A 19 6.10 24.43 -10.63
N ASP A 20 4.82 24.27 -10.97
CA ASP A 20 3.68 24.63 -10.11
C ASP A 20 3.25 23.50 -9.14
N ILE A 21 3.86 22.31 -9.20
CA ILE A 21 3.69 21.29 -8.15
C ILE A 21 4.71 21.56 -7.04
N ILE A 22 4.48 22.63 -6.30
CA ILE A 22 4.96 22.74 -4.92
C ILE A 22 4.44 21.48 -4.23
N SER A 23 5.33 20.53 -3.90
CA SER A 23 4.96 19.26 -3.27
C SER A 23 4.01 19.53 -2.10
N PRO A 24 2.69 19.32 -2.26
CA PRO A 24 1.79 19.49 -1.14
C PRO A 24 2.23 18.43 -0.13
N THR A 25 2.47 18.84 1.11
CA THR A 25 2.84 17.95 2.21
C THR A 25 2.07 16.62 2.07
N LEU A 26 2.80 15.54 1.77
CA LEU A 26 2.17 14.28 1.38
C LEU A 26 1.48 13.67 2.60
N MET A 27 0.15 13.74 2.60
CA MET A 27 -0.69 13.16 3.64
C MET A 27 -0.82 11.66 3.42
N ARG A 28 -0.59 10.84 4.47
CA ARG A 28 -0.94 9.41 4.47
C ARG A 28 -1.97 9.08 5.53
N ILE A 29 -2.87 8.14 5.23
CA ILE A 29 -3.79 7.56 6.22
C ILE A 29 -3.07 6.43 6.94
N ILE A 30 -3.21 6.41 8.26
CA ILE A 30 -2.58 5.41 9.13
C ILE A 30 -3.60 4.82 10.09
N ARG A 31 -3.27 3.66 10.65
CA ARG A 31 -3.88 3.15 11.87
C ARG A 31 -2.76 2.99 12.88
N TYR A 32 -2.95 3.52 14.08
CA TYR A 32 -1.89 3.60 15.07
C TYR A 32 -2.42 3.41 16.48
N GLN A 33 -1.49 3.12 17.38
CA GLN A 33 -1.74 2.96 18.80
C GLN A 33 -0.73 3.78 19.59
N ILE A 34 -1.20 4.47 20.62
CA ILE A 34 -0.36 5.20 21.57
C ILE A 34 -0.34 4.41 22.86
N ALA A 35 0.84 3.98 23.30
CA ALA A 35 1.01 3.19 24.52
C ALA A 35 -0.03 2.05 24.63
N GLN A 36 -0.84 2.03 25.69
CA GLN A 36 -1.85 0.99 25.97
C GLN A 36 -3.28 1.43 25.61
N HIS A 37 -3.44 2.53 24.88
CA HIS A 37 -4.77 2.97 24.43
C HIS A 37 -5.30 2.12 23.28
N GLU A 38 -6.60 2.21 23.02
CA GLU A 38 -7.22 1.54 21.87
C GLU A 38 -6.66 2.03 20.53
N PRO A 39 -6.46 1.12 19.55
CA PRO A 39 -6.13 1.47 18.18
C PRO A 39 -7.11 2.47 17.57
N ARG A 40 -6.58 3.45 16.83
CA ARG A 40 -7.40 4.45 16.15
C ARG A 40 -6.91 4.71 14.73
N PHE A 41 -7.81 5.20 13.89
CA PHE A 41 -7.45 5.73 12.58
C PHE A 41 -6.86 7.13 12.73
N GLY A 42 -5.91 7.43 11.86
CA GLY A 42 -5.16 8.67 11.86
C GLY A 42 -4.76 9.09 10.47
N TRP A 43 -4.17 10.26 10.43
CA TRP A 43 -3.42 10.75 9.30
C TRP A 43 -2.05 11.18 9.78
N GLU A 44 -1.08 11.10 8.88
CA GLU A 44 0.25 11.61 9.14
C GLU A 44 0.66 12.60 8.05
N ALA A 45 1.52 13.52 8.46
CA ALA A 45 2.19 14.49 7.61
C ALA A 45 3.42 15.00 8.37
N GLU A 46 4.53 15.22 7.65
CA GLU A 46 5.75 15.86 8.21
C GLU A 46 6.30 15.14 9.45
N GLY A 47 6.19 13.81 9.49
CA GLY A 47 6.69 13.01 10.62
C GLY A 47 5.83 13.12 11.88
N LYS A 48 4.62 13.66 11.79
CA LYS A 48 3.65 13.69 12.89
C LYS A 48 2.37 12.95 12.55
N ALA A 49 1.65 12.50 13.57
CA ALA A 49 0.40 11.77 13.49
C ALA A 49 -0.71 12.50 14.25
N GLY A 50 -1.91 12.49 13.68
CA GLY A 50 -3.13 13.04 14.26
C GLY A 50 -4.31 12.09 14.07
N PRO A 51 -5.35 12.15 14.92
CA PRO A 51 -6.51 11.30 14.78
C PRO A 51 -7.37 11.66 13.55
N LEU A 52 -8.08 10.66 13.04
CA LEU A 52 -9.26 10.88 12.19
C LEU A 52 -10.51 10.80 13.06
N SER A 53 -11.51 11.63 12.76
CA SER A 53 -12.78 11.64 13.51
C SER A 53 -13.61 10.37 13.33
N ALA A 54 -13.31 9.57 12.30
CA ALA A 54 -14.05 8.37 11.92
C ALA A 54 -13.18 7.45 11.04
N SER A 55 -13.76 6.32 10.62
CA SER A 55 -13.14 5.41 9.64
C SER A 55 -12.77 6.14 8.34
N PRO A 56 -11.60 5.84 7.75
CA PRO A 56 -11.18 6.43 6.47
C PRO A 56 -12.01 5.95 5.27
N LEU A 57 -12.83 4.90 5.45
CA LEU A 57 -13.72 4.37 4.40
C LEU A 57 -15.06 5.13 4.30
N GLY A 58 -15.34 6.01 5.27
CA GLY A 58 -16.53 6.86 5.29
C GLY A 58 -16.17 8.34 5.23
N LEU A 59 -17.09 9.19 5.69
CA LEU A 59 -16.81 10.61 5.89
C LEU A 59 -15.99 10.79 7.17
N TYR A 60 -14.87 11.48 7.06
CA TYR A 60 -13.99 11.77 8.19
C TYR A 60 -13.48 13.21 8.14
N ARG A 61 -13.02 13.70 9.30
CA ARG A 61 -12.26 14.93 9.44
C ARG A 61 -10.87 14.61 10.00
N ARG A 62 -9.88 15.36 9.53
CA ARG A 62 -8.52 15.37 10.08
C ARG A 62 -8.51 16.24 11.32
N MET A 63 -8.06 15.67 12.43
CA MET A 63 -7.80 16.43 13.64
C MET A 63 -6.35 16.93 13.63
N GLU A 64 -5.94 17.65 14.65
CA GLU A 64 -4.59 18.20 14.74
C GLU A 64 -3.52 17.11 14.82
N LEU A 65 -2.32 17.42 14.34
CA LEU A 65 -1.15 16.55 14.47
C LEU A 65 -0.60 16.67 15.90
N GLU A 66 -0.82 15.62 16.69
CA GLU A 66 -0.57 15.63 18.14
C GLU A 66 0.72 14.91 18.53
N TYR A 67 1.10 13.87 17.77
CA TYR A 67 2.17 12.94 18.15
C TYR A 67 3.28 12.92 17.13
N ASP A 68 4.53 12.76 17.58
CA ASP A 68 5.62 12.39 16.68
C ASP A 68 5.37 10.96 16.16
N LEU A 69 5.52 10.73 14.87
CA LEU A 69 5.23 9.46 14.22
C LEU A 69 6.07 8.31 14.81
N GLU A 70 7.29 8.60 15.23
CA GLU A 70 8.20 7.62 15.85
C GLU A 70 7.73 7.15 17.24
N LYS A 71 6.88 7.93 17.91
CA LYS A 71 6.36 7.62 19.25
C LYS A 71 5.07 6.82 19.22
N VAL A 72 4.51 6.56 18.04
CA VAL A 72 3.30 5.75 17.89
C VAL A 72 3.63 4.38 17.31
N LYS A 73 2.88 3.36 17.73
CA LYS A 73 2.95 2.05 17.09
C LYS A 73 2.04 2.04 15.87
N LEU A 74 2.62 1.89 14.69
CA LEU A 74 1.85 1.68 13.47
C LEU A 74 1.25 0.28 13.43
N LEU A 75 0.03 0.20 12.91
CA LEU A 75 -0.75 -1.03 12.75
C LEU A 75 -1.07 -1.21 11.27
N PRO A 76 -1.64 -2.36 10.86
CA PRO A 76 -2.21 -2.50 9.53
C PRO A 76 -3.17 -1.32 9.25
N PRO A 77 -3.00 -0.60 8.12
CA PRO A 77 -3.67 0.68 7.90
C PRO A 77 -5.19 0.56 7.81
N ILE A 78 -5.70 -0.65 7.56
CA ILE A 78 -7.12 -0.97 7.52
C ILE A 78 -7.36 -2.36 8.11
N LEU A 79 -8.62 -2.63 8.46
CA LEU A 79 -9.12 -3.97 8.76
C LEU A 79 -9.89 -4.46 7.52
N PRO A 80 -9.25 -5.19 6.59
CA PRO A 80 -9.88 -5.56 5.34
C PRO A 80 -10.96 -6.63 5.57
N GLY A 81 -12.06 -6.56 4.82
CA GLY A 81 -13.06 -7.64 4.79
C GLY A 81 -12.64 -8.82 3.90
N LYS A 82 -11.74 -8.59 2.93
CA LYS A 82 -11.14 -9.60 2.04
C LYS A 82 -9.83 -9.08 1.46
N ILE A 83 -8.91 -9.99 1.14
CA ILE A 83 -7.65 -9.67 0.44
C ILE A 83 -7.64 -10.44 -0.87
N ILE A 84 -7.70 -9.71 -1.97
CA ILE A 84 -7.65 -10.23 -3.33
C ILE A 84 -6.30 -9.81 -3.92
N ALA A 85 -5.51 -10.80 -4.37
CA ALA A 85 -4.18 -10.57 -4.93
C ALA A 85 -4.14 -10.97 -6.41
N VAL A 86 -3.24 -10.34 -7.17
CA VAL A 86 -3.03 -10.59 -8.60
C VAL A 86 -1.62 -11.13 -8.80
N GLY A 87 -1.52 -12.33 -9.36
CA GLY A 87 -0.26 -12.95 -9.73
C GLY A 87 0.26 -12.41 -11.07
N ARG A 88 1.60 -12.33 -11.21
CA ARG A 88 2.29 -12.02 -12.47
C ARG A 88 1.86 -10.72 -13.17
N ASN A 89 1.60 -9.66 -12.40
CA ASN A 89 1.13 -8.36 -12.92
C ASN A 89 2.26 -7.42 -13.42
N TYR A 90 3.48 -7.93 -13.63
CA TYR A 90 4.63 -7.15 -14.11
C TYR A 90 5.29 -7.84 -15.31
N PRO A 91 5.17 -7.26 -16.53
CA PRO A 91 5.68 -7.86 -17.76
C PRO A 91 7.20 -8.10 -17.78
N LEU A 92 7.99 -7.23 -17.14
CA LEU A 92 9.46 -7.38 -17.12
C LEU A 92 9.92 -8.59 -16.27
N HIS A 93 9.24 -8.89 -15.16
CA HIS A 93 9.53 -10.10 -14.36
C HIS A 93 9.05 -11.38 -15.04
N ALA A 94 8.04 -11.32 -15.92
CA ALA A 94 7.59 -12.50 -16.66
C ALA A 94 8.64 -13.00 -17.66
N GLN A 95 9.46 -12.09 -18.22
CA GLN A 95 10.55 -12.45 -19.14
C GLN A 95 11.68 -13.19 -18.42
N GLU A 96 11.97 -12.86 -17.17
CA GLU A 96 13.02 -13.50 -16.37
C GLU A 96 12.69 -14.96 -16.02
N GLN A 97 11.41 -15.29 -15.85
CA GLN A 97 10.96 -16.64 -15.53
C GLN A 97 10.61 -17.49 -16.77
N SER A 98 10.76 -16.95 -17.99
CA SER A 98 10.38 -17.61 -19.26
C SER A 98 8.93 -18.12 -19.26
N VAL A 99 8.02 -17.43 -18.57
CA VAL A 99 6.61 -17.81 -18.50
C VAL A 99 5.76 -16.82 -19.29
N GLU A 100 4.79 -17.32 -20.06
CA GLU A 100 3.85 -16.49 -20.80
C GLU A 100 3.10 -15.54 -19.85
N ILE A 101 2.99 -14.28 -20.27
CA ILE A 101 2.13 -13.30 -19.61
C ILE A 101 0.69 -13.75 -19.85
N PRO A 102 -0.08 -14.06 -18.79
CA PRO A 102 -1.43 -14.56 -18.99
C PRO A 102 -2.33 -13.44 -19.55
N GLU A 103 -3.17 -13.77 -20.53
CA GLU A 103 -4.13 -12.81 -21.12
C GLU A 103 -5.23 -12.39 -20.11
N ILE A 104 -5.46 -13.22 -19.09
CA ILE A 104 -6.43 -12.99 -18.03
C ILE A 104 -5.68 -12.92 -16.68
N PRO A 105 -6.02 -11.96 -15.79
CA PRO A 105 -5.38 -11.86 -14.48
C PRO A 105 -5.53 -13.14 -13.66
N ILE A 106 -4.42 -13.63 -13.11
CA ILE A 106 -4.47 -14.72 -12.12
C ILE A 106 -4.83 -14.09 -10.78
N ILE A 107 -6.02 -14.43 -10.27
CA ILE A 107 -6.54 -13.90 -9.01
C ILE A 107 -6.49 -15.00 -7.95
N PHE A 108 -6.07 -14.66 -6.74
CA PHE A 108 -6.12 -15.55 -5.58
C PHE A 108 -6.46 -14.78 -4.30
N LEU A 109 -6.84 -15.52 -3.25
CA LEU A 109 -7.21 -14.96 -1.96
C LEU A 109 -6.10 -15.20 -0.94
N LYS A 110 -5.89 -14.20 -0.08
CA LYS A 110 -5.05 -14.34 1.12
C LYS A 110 -5.93 -14.22 2.37
N PRO A 111 -5.81 -15.12 3.36
CA PRO A 111 -6.65 -15.08 4.55
C PRO A 111 -6.37 -13.83 5.39
N LEU A 112 -7.41 -13.27 6.01
CA LEU A 112 -7.31 -12.07 6.85
C LEU A 112 -6.35 -12.25 8.04
N SER A 113 -6.25 -13.48 8.56
CA SER A 113 -5.34 -13.87 9.65
C SER A 113 -3.86 -13.72 9.31
N SER A 114 -3.52 -13.48 8.05
CA SER A 114 -2.14 -13.32 7.60
C SER A 114 -1.69 -11.87 7.44
N VAL A 115 -2.53 -10.91 7.85
CA VAL A 115 -2.18 -9.47 7.91
C VAL A 115 -1.38 -9.20 9.19
N ILE A 116 -0.24 -8.53 9.03
CA ILE A 116 0.60 -8.05 10.12
C ILE A 116 0.94 -6.57 9.89
N GLY A 117 1.30 -5.86 10.96
CA GLY A 117 1.65 -4.43 10.92
C GLY A 117 3.08 -4.16 10.43
N PRO A 118 3.41 -2.89 10.16
CA PRO A 118 4.79 -2.49 9.88
C PRO A 118 5.73 -2.88 11.03
N GLY A 119 6.84 -3.57 10.71
CA GLY A 119 7.83 -4.01 11.69
C GLY A 119 7.47 -5.29 12.45
N ASP A 120 6.27 -5.83 12.27
CA ASP A 120 5.91 -7.14 12.82
C ASP A 120 6.70 -8.26 12.10
N ALA A 121 7.06 -9.31 12.84
CA ALA A 121 7.84 -10.42 12.31
C ALA A 121 7.00 -11.31 11.39
N ILE A 122 7.56 -11.67 10.22
CA ILE A 122 7.01 -12.73 9.38
C ILE A 122 7.41 -14.08 9.99
N GLN A 123 6.42 -14.86 10.40
CA GLN A 123 6.66 -16.21 10.93
C GLN A 123 6.82 -17.21 9.79
N LEU A 124 7.99 -17.84 9.70
CA LEU A 124 8.27 -18.86 8.70
C LEU A 124 7.63 -20.19 9.12
N PRO A 125 6.74 -20.79 8.30
CA PRO A 125 6.16 -22.09 8.63
C PRO A 125 7.26 -23.17 8.64
N PRO A 126 7.35 -24.01 9.69
CA PRO A 126 8.41 -25.02 9.80
C PRO A 126 8.34 -26.09 8.70
N GLN A 127 7.19 -26.25 8.05
CA GLN A 127 7.00 -27.16 6.92
C GLN A 127 7.52 -26.58 5.58
N SER A 128 7.78 -25.27 5.50
CA SER A 128 8.24 -24.65 4.27
C SER A 128 9.76 -24.71 4.13
N GLN A 129 10.24 -25.13 2.97
CA GLN A 129 11.66 -25.10 2.61
C GLN A 129 12.05 -23.85 1.82
N HIS A 130 11.06 -23.08 1.34
CA HIS A 130 11.28 -21.91 0.49
C HIS A 130 10.23 -20.84 0.77
N VAL A 131 10.67 -19.63 1.10
CA VAL A 131 9.82 -18.45 1.34
C VAL A 131 10.48 -17.27 0.65
N GLU A 132 9.71 -16.54 -0.16
CA GLU A 132 10.21 -15.42 -0.98
C GLU A 132 9.85 -14.08 -0.34
N HIS A 133 10.69 -13.06 -0.60
CA HIS A 133 10.54 -11.68 -0.16
C HIS A 133 10.16 -10.76 -1.31
#